data_AF-A0A136LL30-F1
#
_entry.id   AF-A0A136LL30-F1
#
_cell.length_a   1.000
_cell.length_b   1.000
_cell.length_c   1.000
_cell.angle_alpha   90.00
_cell.angle_beta   90.00
_cell.angle_gamma   90.00
#
_symmetry.space_group_name_H-M   'P 1'
#
loop_
_entity.id
_entity.type
_entity.pdbx_description
1 polymer ?
#
loop_
_entity_poly.entity_id
_entity_poly.type
_entity_poly.pdbx_seq_one_letter_code
_entity_poly.pdbx_strand_id
1 'polypeptide(L)'
;MKNLICVIACLLLAYSGFTQKIAGPLVLADGIADGYTLFAPLNSKSTFLIDNCGRVVNKWVSNYYPGNTAYLLPNGNLLRTKRLPTTAINGGGGGGGVEIFDWGSNLIWSYELNTDLLRLHHDVKPLPNGNILMIVWEAKTREEALAAGRNPDLLPASGIVWSEQIIEVKPIPPNNSEIVWQWSLWDHLVQDFDQDKPGYGVVSDHPELVDINYVSSVNSDWIHANAIDYNEELDQIVISSPFLNEFWIIDHSTTTAEAATHAGGDANRGGDLLYRWGNPLVYKRGLSEDQKIFGQHDVHWVKGG
;
A
#
# COMPACT_ATOMS: atom_id res chain seq x y z
N MET A 1 -34.80 29.72 -67.93
CA MET A 1 -35.17 28.33 -67.62
C MET A 1 -34.16 27.83 -66.59
N LYS A 2 -34.49 27.88 -65.30
CA LYS A 2 -34.86 26.73 -64.45
C LYS A 2 -33.66 25.77 -64.24
N ASN A 3 -32.89 25.92 -63.16
CA ASN A 3 -33.06 25.28 -61.83
C ASN A 3 -32.43 23.88 -61.73
N LEU A 4 -31.32 23.75 -60.98
CA LEU A 4 -30.98 22.63 -60.07
C LEU A 4 -29.65 23.00 -59.36
N ILE A 5 -29.60 23.62 -58.17
CA ILE A 5 -29.87 23.12 -56.81
C ILE A 5 -28.99 21.92 -56.39
N CYS A 6 -28.03 22.24 -55.50
CA CYS A 6 -27.46 21.49 -54.36
C CYS A 6 -26.84 20.10 -54.62
N VAL A 7 -25.83 19.61 -53.90
CA VAL A 7 -25.53 19.71 -52.47
C VAL A 7 -24.01 19.50 -52.25
N ILE A 8 -23.39 20.37 -51.46
CA ILE A 8 -22.09 20.15 -50.83
C ILE A 8 -22.28 19.02 -49.80
N ALA A 9 -21.79 17.82 -50.09
CA ALA A 9 -21.71 16.74 -49.12
C ALA A 9 -20.44 16.94 -48.28
N CYS A 10 -20.50 17.87 -47.31
CA CYS A 10 -19.66 17.80 -46.13
C CYS A 10 -20.05 16.53 -45.36
N LEU A 11 -19.37 15.42 -45.65
CA LEU A 11 -19.33 14.25 -44.78
C LEU A 11 -18.58 14.65 -43.50
N LEU A 12 -19.29 15.34 -42.60
CA LEU A 12 -19.00 15.27 -41.18
C LEU A 12 -19.22 13.81 -40.78
N LEU A 13 -18.14 13.04 -40.75
CA LEU A 13 -18.06 11.79 -40.01
C LEU A 13 -18.29 12.15 -38.54
N ALA A 14 -19.57 12.24 -38.15
CA ALA A 14 -19.96 12.13 -36.76
C ALA A 14 -19.65 10.69 -36.36
N TYR A 15 -18.41 10.43 -35.94
CA TYR A 15 -18.12 9.29 -35.11
C TYR A 15 -18.88 9.51 -33.81
N SER A 16 -20.14 9.06 -33.77
CA SER A 16 -20.81 8.72 -32.53
C SER A 16 -20.09 7.50 -31.98
N GLY A 17 -18.92 7.72 -31.39
CA GLY A 17 -18.30 6.74 -30.51
C GLY A 17 -19.31 6.48 -29.40
N PHE A 18 -19.88 5.30 -29.36
CA PHE A 18 -20.61 4.83 -28.19
C PHE A 18 -19.60 4.72 -27.05
N THR A 19 -19.34 5.82 -26.35
CA THR A 19 -18.57 5.77 -25.11
C THR A 19 -19.45 5.05 -24.11
N GLN A 20 -19.13 3.78 -23.84
CA GLN A 20 -19.82 3.00 -22.83
C GLN A 20 -19.78 3.79 -21.53
N LYS A 21 -20.95 4.10 -20.96
CA LYS A 21 -21.04 4.66 -19.61
C LYS A 21 -20.99 3.51 -18.62
N ILE A 22 -20.24 3.68 -17.54
CA ILE A 22 -20.35 2.78 -16.39
C ILE A 22 -21.64 3.18 -15.66
N ALA A 23 -22.57 2.23 -15.52
CA ALA A 23 -23.97 2.49 -15.19
C ALA A 23 -24.18 3.22 -13.85
N GLY A 24 -25.22 4.07 -13.79
CA GLY A 24 -25.71 4.77 -12.60
C GLY A 24 -26.37 6.11 -12.97
N PRO A 25 -27.27 6.66 -12.14
CA PRO A 25 -27.71 8.04 -12.30
C PRO A 25 -26.50 8.97 -12.10
N LEU A 26 -26.21 9.79 -13.11
CA LEU A 26 -25.15 10.79 -13.03
C LEU A 26 -25.71 12.04 -12.35
N VAL A 27 -25.22 12.36 -11.16
CA VAL A 27 -25.48 13.63 -10.48
C VAL A 27 -24.15 14.38 -10.40
N LEU A 28 -24.00 15.41 -11.23
CA LEU A 28 -22.89 16.36 -11.14
C LEU A 28 -23.39 17.60 -10.41
N ALA A 29 -22.82 17.87 -9.24
CA ALA A 29 -23.07 19.11 -8.53
C ALA A 29 -22.32 20.27 -9.20
N ASP A 30 -22.83 21.48 -9.06
CA ASP A 30 -22.12 22.69 -9.46
C ASP A 30 -20.80 22.80 -8.69
N GLY A 31 -19.73 23.26 -9.36
CA GLY A 31 -18.41 23.47 -8.75
C GLY A 31 -17.47 22.26 -8.75
N ILE A 32 -17.87 21.13 -9.36
CA ILE A 32 -16.96 20.01 -9.61
C ILE A 32 -15.93 20.40 -10.68
N ALA A 33 -14.64 20.23 -10.36
CA ALA A 33 -13.56 20.44 -11.33
C ALA A 33 -13.56 19.37 -12.42
N ASP A 34 -13.20 19.74 -13.65
CA ASP A 34 -12.98 18.79 -14.73
C ASP A 34 -11.85 17.82 -14.36
N GLY A 35 -12.09 16.52 -14.50
CA GLY A 35 -11.13 15.51 -14.09
C GLY A 35 -11.49 14.10 -14.53
N TYR A 36 -10.62 13.17 -14.13
CA TYR A 36 -10.79 11.74 -14.36
C TYR A 36 -10.79 10.99 -13.04
N THR A 37 -11.56 9.90 -12.98
CA THR A 37 -11.57 8.96 -11.85
C THR A 37 -11.03 7.63 -12.31
N LEU A 38 -9.96 7.16 -11.67
CA LEU A 38 -9.42 5.81 -11.83
C LEU A 38 -9.98 4.91 -10.74
N PHE A 39 -10.46 3.72 -11.09
CA PHE A 39 -10.88 2.74 -10.10
C PHE A 39 -10.80 1.30 -10.61
N ALA A 40 -10.53 0.36 -9.70
CA ALA A 40 -10.47 -1.07 -9.96
C ALA A 40 -11.47 -1.81 -9.05
N PRO A 41 -12.68 -2.15 -9.53
CA PRO A 41 -13.67 -2.85 -8.71
C PRO A 41 -13.15 -4.21 -8.21
N LEU A 42 -13.28 -4.48 -6.91
CA LEU A 42 -12.70 -5.67 -6.25
C LEU A 42 -13.12 -7.02 -6.87
N ASN A 43 -14.31 -7.07 -7.48
CA ASN A 43 -14.86 -8.26 -8.13
C ASN A 43 -14.87 -8.16 -9.67
N SER A 44 -14.00 -7.31 -10.23
CA SER A 44 -13.78 -7.19 -11.66
C SER A 44 -12.30 -7.42 -11.97
N LYS A 45 -12.01 -8.00 -13.12
CA LYS A 45 -10.63 -8.06 -13.63
C LYS A 45 -10.22 -6.80 -14.40
N SER A 46 -11.18 -5.89 -14.62
CA SER A 46 -10.98 -4.64 -15.34
C SER A 46 -10.73 -3.48 -14.40
N THR A 47 -9.81 -2.59 -14.81
CA THR A 47 -9.59 -1.27 -14.21
C THR A 47 -10.10 -0.21 -15.20
N PHE A 48 -10.74 0.84 -14.70
CA PHE A 48 -11.39 1.85 -15.52
C PHE A 48 -10.88 3.24 -15.19
N LEU A 49 -10.69 4.04 -16.25
CA LEU A 49 -10.58 5.49 -16.17
C LEU A 49 -11.85 6.08 -16.76
N ILE A 50 -12.57 6.88 -15.98
CA ILE A 50 -13.77 7.59 -16.45
C ILE A 50 -13.58 9.10 -16.36
N ASP A 51 -14.32 9.84 -17.17
CA ASP A 51 -14.50 11.28 -16.97
C ASP A 51 -15.69 11.58 -16.06
N ASN A 52 -15.87 12.86 -15.73
CA ASN A 52 -17.01 13.34 -14.94
C ASN A 52 -18.38 13.00 -15.57
N CYS A 53 -18.47 12.76 -16.87
CA CYS A 53 -19.72 12.35 -17.53
C CYS A 53 -20.03 10.85 -17.38
N GLY A 54 -19.18 10.12 -16.65
CA GLY A 54 -19.26 8.67 -16.47
C GLY A 54 -18.87 7.88 -17.72
N ARG A 55 -18.27 8.53 -18.73
CA ARG A 55 -17.82 7.88 -19.96
C ARG A 55 -16.51 7.16 -19.69
N VAL A 56 -16.39 5.92 -20.14
CA VAL A 56 -15.10 5.20 -20.12
C VAL A 56 -14.13 5.89 -21.08
N VAL A 57 -13.07 6.46 -20.51
CA VAL A 57 -11.94 7.06 -21.22
C VAL A 57 -10.94 5.98 -21.58
N ASN A 58 -10.65 5.09 -20.63
CA ASN A 58 -9.84 3.90 -20.88
C ASN A 58 -10.25 2.73 -19.98
N LYS A 59 -9.89 1.51 -20.42
CA LYS A 59 -10.13 0.26 -19.71
C LYS A 59 -8.94 -0.67 -19.91
N TRP A 60 -8.40 -1.15 -18.80
CA TRP A 60 -7.39 -2.20 -18.78
C TRP A 60 -7.99 -3.51 -18.28
N VAL A 61 -7.55 -4.64 -18.84
CA VAL A 61 -8.04 -5.98 -18.48
C VAL A 61 -6.87 -6.85 -18.06
N SER A 62 -6.88 -7.26 -16.79
CA SER A 62 -5.93 -8.25 -16.26
C SER A 62 -6.53 -9.66 -16.30
N ASN A 63 -5.68 -10.66 -16.08
CA ASN A 63 -6.11 -12.02 -15.76
C ASN A 63 -6.56 -12.18 -14.30
N TYR A 64 -6.30 -11.18 -13.45
CA TYR A 64 -6.50 -11.24 -12.00
C TYR A 64 -7.48 -10.17 -11.50
N TYR A 65 -8.11 -10.44 -10.35
CA TYR A 65 -8.81 -9.41 -9.56
C TYR A 65 -7.79 -8.43 -8.97
N PRO A 66 -8.16 -7.17 -8.68
CA PRO A 66 -7.24 -6.22 -8.07
C PRO A 66 -6.88 -6.63 -6.65
N GLY A 67 -5.69 -6.25 -6.21
CA GLY A 67 -5.22 -6.37 -4.82
C GLY A 67 -5.42 -5.09 -4.03
N ASN A 68 -6.53 -4.37 -4.26
CA ASN A 68 -6.95 -3.09 -3.70
C ASN A 68 -6.49 -1.83 -4.45
N THR A 69 -5.18 -1.58 -4.64
CA THR A 69 -4.73 -0.29 -5.22
C THR A 69 -4.46 -0.29 -6.74
N ALA A 70 -4.71 0.85 -7.40
CA ALA A 70 -4.26 1.17 -8.76
C ALA A 70 -3.83 2.63 -8.90
N TYR A 71 -2.82 2.90 -9.74
CA TYR A 71 -2.31 4.23 -10.09
C TYR A 71 -2.26 4.43 -11.60
N LEU A 72 -2.62 5.63 -12.04
CA LEU A 72 -2.28 6.11 -13.38
C LEU A 72 -0.92 6.80 -13.29
N LEU A 73 0.08 6.21 -13.93
CA LEU A 73 1.45 6.74 -13.93
C LEU A 73 1.57 7.97 -14.84
N PRO A 74 2.57 8.85 -14.63
CA PRO A 74 2.73 10.08 -15.43
C PRO A 74 2.88 9.85 -16.94
N ASN A 75 3.36 8.67 -17.35
CA ASN A 75 3.48 8.26 -18.76
C ASN A 75 2.18 7.68 -19.36
N GLY A 76 1.08 7.66 -18.60
CA GLY A 76 -0.20 7.10 -19.01
C GLY A 76 -0.36 5.60 -18.79
N ASN A 77 0.67 4.90 -18.29
CA ASN A 77 0.56 3.48 -17.96
C ASN A 77 -0.28 3.28 -16.69
N LEU A 78 -0.93 2.12 -16.61
CA LEU A 78 -1.60 1.69 -15.40
C LEU A 78 -0.64 0.84 -14.57
N LEU A 79 -0.40 1.23 -13.32
CA LEU A 79 0.11 0.36 -12.27
C LEU A 79 -1.08 -0.16 -11.47
N ARG A 80 -1.16 -1.47 -11.23
CA ARG A 80 -2.21 -2.05 -10.37
C ARG A 80 -1.69 -3.24 -9.59
N THR A 81 -2.22 -3.40 -8.38
CA THR A 81 -2.05 -4.65 -7.63
C THR A 81 -2.92 -5.76 -8.23
N LYS A 82 -2.52 -7.02 -7.99
CA LYS A 82 -3.28 -8.22 -8.37
C LYS A 82 -3.43 -9.17 -7.19
N ARG A 83 -4.62 -9.77 -7.10
CA ARG A 83 -4.96 -10.79 -6.12
C ARG A 83 -4.64 -12.18 -6.69
N LEU A 84 -3.58 -12.77 -6.16
CA LEU A 84 -3.21 -14.16 -6.40
C LEU A 84 -3.97 -15.09 -5.44
N PRO A 85 -4.13 -16.38 -5.78
CA PRO A 85 -4.64 -17.38 -4.85
C PRO A 85 -3.93 -17.32 -3.49
N THR A 86 -4.69 -17.55 -2.44
CA THR A 86 -4.22 -17.55 -1.06
C THR A 86 -3.11 -18.61 -0.85
N THR A 87 -2.09 -18.25 -0.07
CA THR A 87 -1.02 -19.14 0.43
C THR A 87 -1.16 -19.33 1.94
N ALA A 88 -0.10 -19.64 2.70
CA ALA A 88 -0.17 -19.73 4.15
C ALA A 88 -0.59 -18.40 4.85
N ILE A 89 -0.37 -17.25 4.21
CA ILE A 89 -0.78 -15.92 4.72
C ILE A 89 -2.13 -15.53 4.11
N ASN A 90 -3.16 -15.38 4.96
CA ASN A 90 -4.55 -15.21 4.54
C ASN A 90 -5.29 -14.10 5.33
N GLY A 91 -4.75 -12.88 5.29
CA GLY A 91 -5.38 -11.67 5.84
C GLY A 91 -6.32 -10.97 4.84
N GLY A 92 -7.23 -10.15 5.38
CA GLY A 92 -8.03 -9.24 4.56
C GLY A 92 -7.12 -8.27 3.79
N GLY A 93 -7.39 -8.04 2.50
CA GLY A 93 -6.52 -7.21 1.65
C GLY A 93 -5.29 -7.91 1.06
N GLY A 94 -5.19 -9.23 1.20
CA GLY A 94 -4.11 -10.02 0.58
C GLY A 94 -4.12 -9.95 -0.95
N GLY A 95 -3.07 -9.35 -1.53
CA GLY A 95 -2.83 -9.27 -2.97
C GLY A 95 -1.97 -10.44 -3.45
N GLY A 96 -0.66 -10.25 -3.40
CA GLY A 96 0.37 -11.20 -3.82
C GLY A 96 1.14 -10.79 -5.08
N GLY A 97 0.73 -9.73 -5.79
CA GLY A 97 1.47 -9.26 -6.95
C GLY A 97 1.06 -7.88 -7.45
N VAL A 98 1.81 -7.39 -8.44
CA VAL A 98 1.66 -6.07 -9.08
C VAL A 98 1.86 -6.21 -10.60
N GLU A 99 1.14 -5.40 -11.37
CA GLU A 99 1.20 -5.38 -12.84
C GLU A 99 1.29 -3.94 -13.37
N ILE A 100 2.02 -3.76 -14.46
CA ILE A 100 2.03 -2.52 -15.26
C ILE A 100 1.47 -2.83 -16.64
N PHE A 101 0.50 -2.04 -17.09
CA PHE A 101 -0.06 -2.09 -18.43
C PHE A 101 0.18 -0.78 -19.18
N ASP A 102 0.39 -0.86 -20.49
CA ASP A 102 0.39 0.32 -21.35
C ASP A 102 -1.04 0.88 -21.53
N TRP A 103 -1.18 2.04 -22.18
CA TRP A 103 -2.49 2.63 -22.49
C TRP A 103 -3.42 1.70 -23.29
N GLY A 104 -2.85 0.81 -24.12
CA GLY A 104 -3.58 -0.15 -24.96
C GLY A 104 -3.99 -1.44 -24.25
N SER A 105 -3.80 -1.54 -22.92
CA SER A 105 -4.05 -2.75 -22.13
C SER A 105 -3.09 -3.91 -22.42
N ASN A 106 -1.91 -3.66 -22.97
CA ASN A 106 -0.85 -4.65 -23.08
C ASN A 106 -0.06 -4.70 -21.77
N LEU A 107 0.18 -5.90 -21.25
CA LEU A 107 1.03 -6.10 -20.07
C LEU A 107 2.48 -5.75 -20.41
N ILE A 108 3.06 -4.81 -19.67
CA ILE A 108 4.47 -4.41 -19.78
C ILE A 108 5.33 -5.21 -18.81
N TRP A 109 4.87 -5.35 -17.57
CA TRP A 109 5.64 -5.95 -16.48
C TRP A 109 4.72 -6.50 -15.40
N SER A 110 5.20 -7.53 -14.70
CA SER A 110 4.51 -8.17 -13.59
C SER A 110 5.52 -8.61 -12.53
N TYR A 111 5.14 -8.46 -11.27
CA TYR A 111 5.87 -8.97 -10.12
C TYR A 111 4.94 -9.74 -9.19
N GLU A 112 5.48 -10.78 -8.55
CA GLU A 112 4.75 -11.64 -7.62
C GLU A 112 5.64 -11.89 -6.39
N LEU A 113 5.07 -11.65 -5.21
CA LEU A 113 5.63 -12.07 -3.94
C LEU A 113 4.47 -12.64 -3.11
N ASN A 114 4.35 -13.96 -3.17
CA ASN A 114 3.25 -14.72 -2.60
C ASN A 114 3.72 -16.15 -2.28
N THR A 115 4.40 -16.28 -1.15
CA THR A 115 4.92 -17.54 -0.61
C THR A 115 4.21 -17.87 0.70
N ASP A 116 4.66 -18.93 1.38
CA ASP A 116 4.19 -19.23 2.73
C ASP A 116 4.78 -18.30 3.80
N LEU A 117 5.84 -17.56 3.45
CA LEU A 117 6.54 -16.66 4.38
C LEU A 117 6.32 -15.18 4.07
N LEU A 118 6.07 -14.82 2.81
CA LEU A 118 5.96 -13.43 2.37
C LEU A 118 4.77 -13.25 1.43
N ARG A 119 3.97 -12.20 1.63
CA ARG A 119 2.85 -11.88 0.73
C ARG A 119 2.60 -10.38 0.63
N LEU A 120 2.54 -9.85 -0.61
CA LEU A 120 2.09 -8.47 -0.83
C LEU A 120 0.63 -8.29 -0.42
N HIS A 121 0.30 -7.18 0.23
CA HIS A 121 -1.06 -6.83 0.63
C HIS A 121 -1.34 -5.35 0.38
N HIS A 122 -2.63 -5.03 0.33
CA HIS A 122 -3.25 -3.70 0.16
C HIS A 122 -2.61 -2.76 -0.87
N ASP A 123 -1.47 -2.16 -0.56
CA ASP A 123 -1.03 -0.92 -1.19
C ASP A 123 0.41 -0.94 -1.72
N VAL A 124 0.66 -0.07 -2.67
CA VAL A 124 1.96 0.16 -3.29
C VAL A 124 2.12 1.65 -3.54
N LYS A 125 3.36 2.14 -3.64
CA LYS A 125 3.63 3.53 -4.00
C LYS A 125 4.63 3.60 -5.16
N PRO A 126 4.21 4.05 -6.37
CA PRO A 126 5.17 4.35 -7.43
C PRO A 126 6.02 5.56 -7.04
N LEU A 127 7.32 5.43 -7.25
CA LEU A 127 8.33 6.45 -6.93
C LEU A 127 8.75 7.25 -8.18
N PRO A 128 9.25 8.49 -8.02
CA PRO A 128 9.72 9.33 -9.12
C PRO A 128 10.85 8.68 -9.96
N ASN A 129 11.69 7.86 -9.32
CA ASN A 129 12.78 7.13 -9.98
C ASN A 129 12.30 5.93 -10.83
N GLY A 130 11.00 5.61 -10.81
CA GLY A 130 10.38 4.49 -11.52
C GLY A 130 10.32 3.19 -10.73
N ASN A 131 10.86 3.16 -9.51
CA ASN A 131 10.71 2.04 -8.59
C ASN A 131 9.33 2.08 -7.91
N ILE A 132 9.01 1.03 -7.15
CA ILE A 132 7.73 0.87 -6.48
C ILE A 132 7.97 0.37 -5.06
N LEU A 133 7.50 1.12 -4.06
CA LEU A 133 7.39 0.62 -2.69
C LEU A 133 6.18 -0.29 -2.56
N MET A 134 6.34 -1.38 -1.81
CA MET A 134 5.27 -2.35 -1.57
C MET A 134 5.30 -2.81 -0.13
N ILE A 135 4.12 -2.91 0.48
CA ILE A 135 3.97 -3.50 1.82
C ILE A 135 3.82 -5.03 1.71
N VAL A 136 4.44 -5.72 2.65
CA VAL A 136 4.58 -7.18 2.64
C VAL A 136 4.32 -7.73 4.03
N TRP A 137 3.43 -8.70 4.14
CA TRP A 137 3.33 -9.50 5.34
C TRP A 137 4.47 -10.49 5.39
N GLU A 138 5.11 -10.59 6.55
CA GLU A 138 6.14 -11.58 6.85
C GLU A 138 5.65 -12.52 7.95
N ALA A 139 5.60 -13.82 7.68
CA ALA A 139 5.22 -14.82 8.68
C ALA A 139 6.38 -15.14 9.62
N LYS A 140 6.10 -15.12 10.92
CA LYS A 140 7.01 -15.51 12.00
C LYS A 140 6.40 -16.67 12.78
N THR A 141 7.22 -17.70 12.98
CA THR A 141 6.88 -18.90 13.75
C THR A 141 6.64 -18.58 15.22
N ARG A 142 6.07 -19.56 15.93
CA ARG A 142 5.87 -19.49 17.37
C ARG A 142 7.21 -19.27 18.08
N GLU A 143 8.22 -20.00 17.65
CA GLU A 143 9.56 -19.96 18.23
C GLU A 143 10.20 -18.59 18.03
N GLU A 144 10.07 -18.00 16.83
CA GLU A 144 10.57 -16.66 16.54
C GLU A 144 9.84 -15.58 17.36
N ALA A 145 8.51 -15.66 17.47
CA ALA A 145 7.73 -14.71 18.26
C ALA A 145 8.09 -14.77 19.75
N LEU A 146 8.21 -15.98 20.31
CA LEU A 146 8.63 -16.17 21.70
C LEU A 146 10.09 -15.74 21.94
N ALA A 147 10.96 -15.94 20.96
CA ALA A 147 12.34 -15.46 21.01
C ALA A 147 12.42 -13.93 21.00
N ALA A 148 11.50 -13.25 20.32
CA ALA A 148 11.36 -11.80 20.31
C ALA A 148 10.63 -11.21 21.54
N GLY A 149 10.28 -12.05 22.53
CA GLY A 149 9.63 -11.59 23.76
C GLY A 149 8.11 -11.42 23.67
N ARG A 150 7.46 -11.99 22.66
CA ARG A 150 5.99 -12.09 22.62
C ARG A 150 5.48 -12.89 23.81
N ASN A 151 4.51 -12.35 24.53
CA ASN A 151 3.79 -13.03 25.59
C ASN A 151 3.06 -14.27 25.00
N PRO A 152 3.31 -15.49 25.53
CA PRO A 152 2.66 -16.71 25.05
C PRO A 152 1.12 -16.64 25.01
N ASP A 153 0.50 -15.87 25.89
CA ASP A 153 -0.96 -15.69 25.96
C ASP A 153 -1.51 -14.84 24.80
N LEU A 154 -0.64 -14.09 24.11
CA LEU A 154 -0.98 -13.26 22.95
C LEU A 154 -0.68 -13.96 21.61
N LEU A 155 -0.28 -15.24 21.65
CA LEU A 155 -0.08 -16.02 20.44
C LEU A 155 -1.42 -16.55 19.89
N PRO A 156 -1.64 -16.46 18.57
CA PRO A 156 -2.80 -17.09 17.95
C PRO A 156 -2.70 -18.61 18.04
N ALA A 157 -3.84 -19.30 17.89
CA ALA A 157 -3.91 -20.77 17.92
C ALA A 157 -3.03 -21.45 16.85
N SER A 158 -2.78 -20.78 15.71
CA SER A 158 -1.87 -21.25 14.67
C SER A 158 -0.40 -21.26 15.10
N GLY A 159 -0.05 -20.48 16.13
CA GLY A 159 1.34 -20.20 16.52
C GLY A 159 2.08 -19.26 15.58
N ILE A 160 1.47 -18.83 14.47
CA ILE A 160 2.10 -17.94 13.48
C ILE A 160 1.61 -16.51 13.69
N VAL A 161 2.55 -15.57 13.82
CA VAL A 161 2.25 -14.13 13.79
C VAL A 161 2.78 -13.53 12.50
N TRP A 162 2.15 -12.48 12.00
CA TRP A 162 2.57 -11.75 10.82
C TRP A 162 3.15 -10.40 11.25
N SER A 163 4.31 -10.09 10.70
CA SER A 163 4.97 -8.78 10.78
C SER A 163 4.77 -8.02 9.47
N GLU A 164 5.26 -6.79 9.45
CA GLU A 164 5.29 -5.94 8.27
C GLU A 164 6.73 -5.79 7.75
N GLN A 165 6.86 -5.82 6.43
CA GLN A 165 8.05 -5.42 5.69
C GLN A 165 7.66 -4.42 4.60
N ILE A 166 8.61 -3.57 4.24
CA ILE A 166 8.51 -2.68 3.08
C ILE A 166 9.66 -3.01 2.15
N ILE A 167 9.37 -3.19 0.87
CA ILE A 167 10.38 -3.40 -0.17
C ILE A 167 10.27 -2.31 -1.24
N GLU A 168 11.42 -1.82 -1.73
CA GLU A 168 11.49 -1.03 -2.95
C GLU A 168 11.92 -1.94 -4.10
N VAL A 169 11.04 -2.08 -5.09
CA VAL A 169 11.28 -2.92 -6.26
C VAL A 169 11.52 -2.04 -7.47
N LYS A 170 12.64 -2.27 -8.14
CA LYS A 170 12.95 -1.73 -9.47
C LYS A 170 12.41 -2.66 -10.55
N PRO A 171 11.40 -2.24 -11.35
CA PRO A 171 10.92 -3.02 -12.48
C PRO A 171 11.99 -3.13 -13.58
N ILE A 172 12.20 -4.34 -14.10
CA ILE A 172 13.08 -4.59 -15.27
C ILE A 172 12.25 -5.35 -16.32
N PRO A 173 11.44 -4.64 -17.14
CA PRO A 173 10.57 -5.27 -18.13
C PRO A 173 11.33 -6.14 -19.14
N PRO A 174 10.71 -7.21 -19.67
CA PRO A 174 9.33 -7.61 -19.39
C PRO A 174 9.15 -8.47 -18.12
N ASN A 175 10.18 -9.21 -17.71
CA ASN A 175 10.01 -10.36 -16.79
C ASN A 175 10.97 -10.37 -15.60
N ASN A 176 11.67 -9.27 -15.30
CA ASN A 176 12.64 -9.24 -14.21
C ASN A 176 12.39 -8.07 -13.27
N SER A 177 12.93 -8.16 -12.05
CA SER A 177 12.82 -7.15 -11.01
C SER A 177 14.03 -7.25 -10.09
N GLU A 178 14.36 -6.15 -9.43
CA GLU A 178 15.41 -6.10 -8.42
C GLU A 178 14.84 -5.45 -7.16
N ILE A 179 14.98 -6.09 -6.00
CA ILE A 179 14.72 -5.44 -4.71
C ILE A 179 15.95 -4.60 -4.40
N VAL A 180 15.81 -3.28 -4.39
CA VAL A 180 16.92 -2.34 -4.21
C VAL A 180 17.01 -1.79 -2.79
N TRP A 181 15.92 -1.89 -2.03
CA TRP A 181 15.84 -1.48 -0.64
C TRP A 181 14.82 -2.32 0.12
N GLN A 182 15.03 -2.52 1.42
CA GLN A 182 14.11 -3.23 2.29
C GLN A 182 14.17 -2.70 3.73
N TRP A 183 13.02 -2.68 4.39
CA TRP A 183 12.85 -2.44 5.81
C TRP A 183 11.96 -3.53 6.44
N SER A 184 12.22 -3.88 7.69
CA SER A 184 11.51 -4.92 8.42
C SER A 184 11.15 -4.42 9.82
N LEU A 185 9.86 -4.40 10.15
CA LEU A 185 9.43 -4.01 11.49
C LEU A 185 10.03 -4.90 12.59
N TRP A 186 10.36 -6.15 12.24
CA TRP A 186 10.88 -7.13 13.20
C TRP A 186 12.23 -6.74 13.82
N ASP A 187 12.97 -5.82 13.17
CA ASP A 187 14.24 -5.28 13.67
C ASP A 187 14.02 -4.10 14.65
N HIS A 188 12.80 -3.57 14.75
CA HIS A 188 12.46 -2.35 15.51
C HIS A 188 11.40 -2.62 16.59
N LEU A 189 11.61 -3.68 17.38
CA LEU A 189 10.69 -4.13 18.41
C LEU A 189 11.17 -3.79 19.83
N VAL A 190 10.22 -3.47 20.70
CA VAL A 190 10.40 -3.36 22.15
C VAL A 190 9.39 -4.26 22.86
N GLN A 191 9.69 -4.68 24.09
CA GLN A 191 8.79 -5.44 24.94
C GLN A 191 9.14 -5.24 26.41
N ASP A 192 8.15 -5.37 27.30
CA ASP A 192 8.36 -5.29 28.76
C ASP A 192 7.84 -6.51 29.51
N PHE A 193 7.74 -7.65 28.82
CA PHE A 193 7.21 -8.90 29.33
C PHE A 193 8.30 -9.82 29.91
N ASP A 194 9.35 -10.11 29.16
CA ASP A 194 10.40 -11.08 29.53
C ASP A 194 11.77 -10.41 29.53
N GLN A 195 12.33 -10.19 30.73
CA GLN A 195 13.61 -9.50 30.92
C GLN A 195 14.82 -10.22 30.33
N ASP A 196 14.69 -11.52 30.04
CA ASP A 196 15.77 -12.33 29.50
C ASP A 196 15.75 -12.39 27.96
N LYS A 197 14.81 -11.68 27.31
CA LYS A 197 14.65 -11.63 25.85
C LYS A 197 15.13 -10.30 25.25
N PRO A 198 15.54 -10.30 23.97
CA PRO A 198 15.85 -9.06 23.24
C PRO A 198 14.73 -8.02 23.33
N GLY A 199 15.10 -6.75 23.20
CA GLY A 199 14.14 -5.65 23.23
C GLY A 199 13.47 -5.40 24.58
N TYR A 200 13.92 -6.06 25.67
CA TYR A 200 13.38 -5.76 27.00
C TYR A 200 13.70 -4.33 27.43
N GLY A 201 12.66 -3.56 27.73
CA GLY A 201 12.80 -2.16 28.15
C GLY A 201 11.47 -1.57 28.58
N VAL A 202 11.48 -0.31 29.02
CA VAL A 202 10.25 0.41 29.34
C VAL A 202 9.65 0.91 28.03
N VAL A 203 8.54 0.32 27.59
CA VAL A 203 7.90 0.64 26.28
C VAL A 203 7.66 2.15 26.09
N SER A 204 7.26 2.85 27.15
CA SER A 204 7.01 4.31 27.09
C SER A 204 8.26 5.16 26.85
N ASP A 205 9.45 4.60 27.07
CA ASP A 205 10.72 5.29 26.85
C ASP A 205 11.25 5.11 25.42
N HIS A 206 10.61 4.23 24.63
CA HIS A 206 11.00 3.86 23.27
C HIS A 206 9.88 4.12 22.24
N PRO A 207 9.41 5.37 22.05
CA PRO A 207 8.40 5.67 21.05
C PRO A 207 8.82 5.31 19.62
N GLU A 208 10.12 5.15 19.37
CA GLU A 208 10.71 4.77 18.09
C GLU A 208 10.65 3.28 17.75
N LEU A 209 10.29 2.44 18.73
CA LEU A 209 10.14 1.00 18.57
C LEU A 209 8.67 0.59 18.75
N VAL A 210 8.31 -0.60 18.27
CA VAL A 210 6.93 -1.12 18.38
C VAL A 210 6.83 -2.20 19.44
N ASP A 211 5.88 -2.04 20.37
CA ASP A 211 5.62 -3.03 21.41
C ASP A 211 5.02 -4.29 20.79
N ILE A 212 5.83 -5.37 20.73
CA ILE A 212 5.38 -6.66 20.19
C ILE A 212 4.23 -7.25 21.01
N ASN A 213 3.96 -6.76 22.22
CA ASN A 213 2.92 -7.25 23.11
C ASN A 213 1.67 -6.38 23.15
N TYR A 214 1.62 -5.28 22.40
CA TYR A 214 0.35 -4.59 22.18
C TYR A 214 -0.42 -5.25 21.04
N VAL A 215 -1.61 -5.77 21.34
CA VAL A 215 -2.54 -6.27 20.33
C VAL A 215 -3.97 -5.82 20.60
N SER A 216 -4.71 -5.47 19.55
CA SER A 216 -6.15 -5.20 19.64
C SER A 216 -6.98 -6.48 19.77
N SER A 217 -6.44 -7.61 19.29
CA SER A 217 -7.01 -8.95 19.46
C SER A 217 -5.93 -10.02 19.24
N VAL A 218 -6.13 -11.22 19.81
CA VAL A 218 -5.22 -12.36 19.62
C VAL A 218 -5.47 -12.97 18.23
N ASN A 219 -4.70 -12.52 17.25
CA ASN A 219 -4.72 -13.05 15.89
C ASN A 219 -3.33 -12.93 15.24
N SER A 220 -3.13 -13.54 14.06
CA SER A 220 -1.82 -13.51 13.38
C SER A 220 -1.44 -12.10 12.89
N ASP A 221 -2.41 -11.34 12.40
CA ASP A 221 -2.26 -10.02 11.81
C ASP A 221 -2.53 -8.93 12.85
N TRP A 222 -1.51 -8.57 13.63
CA TRP A 222 -1.68 -7.64 14.75
C TRP A 222 -1.37 -6.18 14.39
N ILE A 223 -0.62 -5.95 13.31
CA ILE A 223 -0.28 -4.62 12.78
C ILE A 223 -1.21 -4.23 11.64
N HIS A 224 -1.42 -5.10 10.65
CA HIS A 224 -2.27 -4.86 9.49
C HIS A 224 -1.95 -3.53 8.79
N ALA A 225 -0.77 -3.40 8.18
CA ALA A 225 -0.48 -2.20 7.40
C ALA A 225 -1.38 -2.13 6.15
N ASN A 226 -1.98 -0.96 5.92
CA ASN A 226 -3.01 -0.78 4.89
C ASN A 226 -2.61 0.13 3.74
N ALA A 227 -1.82 1.15 4.01
CA ALA A 227 -1.47 2.17 3.03
C ALA A 227 -0.03 2.60 3.23
N ILE A 228 0.59 3.02 2.12
CA ILE A 228 1.96 3.49 2.07
C ILE A 228 2.05 4.72 1.15
N ASP A 229 2.72 5.75 1.65
CA ASP A 229 3.01 6.94 0.85
C ASP A 229 4.46 7.39 1.06
N TYR A 230 4.96 8.19 0.11
CA TYR A 230 6.35 8.62 0.05
C TYR A 230 6.45 10.13 -0.18
N ASN A 231 7.36 10.76 0.58
CA ASN A 231 7.71 12.17 0.44
C ASN A 231 9.13 12.28 -0.15
N GLU A 232 9.22 12.72 -1.41
CA GLU A 232 10.48 12.89 -2.14
C GLU A 232 11.37 13.99 -1.55
N GLU A 233 10.80 15.05 -0.99
CA GLU A 233 11.58 16.16 -0.44
C GLU A 233 12.30 15.79 0.87
N LEU A 234 11.69 14.89 1.65
CA LEU A 234 12.22 14.43 2.93
C LEU A 234 12.90 13.06 2.85
N ASP A 235 12.77 12.36 1.73
CA ASP A 235 13.11 10.94 1.55
C ASP A 235 12.55 10.06 2.68
N GLN A 236 11.23 10.17 2.89
CA GLN A 236 10.53 9.52 4.00
C GLN A 236 9.31 8.74 3.53
N ILE A 237 9.11 7.58 4.15
CA ILE A 237 7.93 6.75 3.96
C ILE A 237 6.97 6.97 5.12
N VAL A 238 5.66 7.00 4.82
CA VAL A 238 4.62 6.88 5.83
C VAL A 238 3.79 5.62 5.59
N ILE A 239 3.48 4.88 6.65
CA ILE A 239 2.52 3.76 6.59
C ILE A 239 1.42 3.92 7.64
N SER A 240 0.24 3.35 7.37
CA SER A 240 -0.89 3.34 8.32
C SER A 240 -1.22 1.93 8.81
N SER A 241 -1.49 1.81 10.11
CA SER A 241 -2.03 0.61 10.76
C SER A 241 -3.41 0.89 11.36
N PRO A 242 -4.52 0.45 10.75
CA PRO A 242 -5.86 0.50 11.36
C PRO A 242 -5.97 -0.33 12.64
N PHE A 243 -5.18 -1.39 12.81
CA PHE A 243 -5.30 -2.26 14.00
C PHE A 243 -4.62 -1.65 15.23
N LEU A 244 -3.56 -0.86 15.02
CA LEU A 244 -2.89 -0.10 16.07
C LEU A 244 -3.46 1.31 16.20
N ASN A 245 -4.22 1.77 15.20
CA ASN A 245 -4.74 3.13 15.09
C ASN A 245 -3.62 4.16 15.07
N GLU A 246 -2.59 3.90 14.27
CA GLU A 246 -1.44 4.80 14.08
C GLU A 246 -1.05 4.97 12.61
N PHE A 247 -0.32 6.04 12.34
CA PHE A 247 0.61 6.07 11.23
C PHE A 247 2.04 6.21 11.74
N TRP A 248 2.99 5.73 10.94
CA TRP A 248 4.42 5.75 11.25
C TRP A 248 5.19 6.40 10.11
N ILE A 249 6.24 7.15 10.44
CA ILE A 249 7.18 7.73 9.48
C ILE A 249 8.52 7.01 9.64
N ILE A 250 9.09 6.56 8.52
CA ILE A 250 10.34 5.80 8.43
C ILE A 250 11.30 6.55 7.50
N ASP A 251 12.59 6.54 7.85
CA ASP A 251 13.66 7.09 7.02
C ASP A 251 13.92 6.17 5.83
N HIS A 252 13.78 6.67 4.59
CA HIS A 252 14.06 5.90 3.38
C HIS A 252 15.48 6.15 2.84
N SER A 253 16.15 7.20 3.31
CA SER A 253 17.53 7.53 2.89
C SER A 253 18.57 6.49 3.33
N THR A 254 18.19 5.57 4.21
CA THR A 254 19.04 4.46 4.66
C THR A 254 19.32 3.47 3.52
N THR A 255 20.47 2.80 3.55
CA THR A 255 20.63 1.52 2.87
C THR A 255 19.81 0.42 3.55
N THR A 256 19.56 -0.73 2.89
CA THR A 256 18.92 -1.90 3.54
C THR A 256 19.65 -2.34 4.81
N ALA A 257 20.98 -2.22 4.84
CA ALA A 257 21.76 -2.61 6.01
C ALA A 257 21.57 -1.62 7.17
N GLU A 258 21.51 -0.32 6.90
CA GLU A 258 21.23 0.71 7.92
C GLU A 258 19.78 0.64 8.39
N ALA A 259 18.83 0.36 7.48
CA ALA A 259 17.41 0.19 7.78
C ALA A 259 17.16 -0.94 8.78
N ALA A 260 18.01 -1.97 8.85
CA ALA A 260 17.91 -3.05 9.84
C ALA A 260 18.52 -2.70 11.21
N THR A 261 18.93 -1.44 11.43
CA THR A 261 19.62 -0.99 12.64
C THR A 261 19.01 0.29 13.21
N HIS A 262 19.53 0.74 14.35
CA HIS A 262 19.13 1.98 15.03
C HIS A 262 20.02 3.18 14.67
N ALA A 263 20.80 3.11 13.58
CA ALA A 263 21.73 4.16 13.16
C ALA A 263 21.91 4.21 11.63
N GLY A 264 22.34 5.36 11.11
CA GLY A 264 22.43 5.60 9.65
C GLY A 264 21.19 6.30 9.10
N GLY A 265 21.20 6.55 7.79
CA GLY A 265 20.25 7.47 7.14
C GLY A 265 20.47 8.93 7.54
N ASP A 266 19.75 9.84 6.91
CA ASP A 266 19.82 11.28 7.14
C ASP A 266 19.35 11.66 8.55
N ALA A 267 18.44 10.87 9.14
CA ALA A 267 18.01 11.07 10.52
C ALA A 267 19.00 10.49 11.56
N ASN A 268 19.98 9.69 11.12
CA ASN A 268 20.87 8.90 11.98
C ASN A 268 20.10 8.01 12.98
N ARG A 269 19.01 7.40 12.52
CA ARG A 269 18.15 6.50 13.31
C ARG A 269 17.99 5.12 12.68
N GLY A 270 18.65 4.86 11.56
CA GLY A 270 18.43 3.63 10.80
C GLY A 270 16.95 3.46 10.47
N GLY A 271 16.40 2.26 10.67
CA GLY A 271 14.98 1.99 10.42
C GLY A 271 14.02 2.27 11.57
N ASP A 272 14.48 2.85 12.68
CA ASP A 272 13.59 3.21 13.78
C ASP A 272 12.53 4.22 13.35
N LEU A 273 11.36 4.19 14.00
CA LEU A 273 10.30 5.13 13.66
C LEU A 273 10.77 6.56 13.97
N LEU A 274 10.83 7.39 12.92
CA LEU A 274 11.11 8.81 13.04
C LEU A 274 9.99 9.52 13.81
N TYR A 275 8.77 9.09 13.54
CA TYR A 275 7.57 9.63 14.15
C TYR A 275 6.44 8.59 14.11
N ARG A 276 5.56 8.66 15.11
CA ARG A 276 4.29 7.92 15.15
C ARG A 276 3.21 8.79 15.77
N TRP A 277 1.97 8.61 15.33
CA TRP A 277 0.84 9.32 15.89
C TRP A 277 -0.46 8.59 15.64
N GLY A 278 -1.43 8.80 16.53
CA GLY A 278 -2.80 8.32 16.39
C GLY A 278 -3.33 7.72 17.66
N ASN A 279 -2.58 6.82 18.29
CA ASN A 279 -3.00 6.12 19.50
C ASN A 279 -1.84 6.03 20.50
N PRO A 280 -1.68 6.95 21.46
CA PRO A 280 -0.56 6.87 22.40
C PRO A 280 -0.60 5.67 23.37
N LEU A 281 -1.73 4.95 23.43
CA LEU A 281 -1.87 3.75 24.25
C LEU A 281 -0.99 2.58 23.73
N VAL A 282 -0.76 2.48 22.42
CA VAL A 282 0.05 1.38 21.83
C VAL A 282 1.51 1.37 22.28
N TYR A 283 2.01 2.51 22.76
CA TYR A 283 3.36 2.64 23.31
C TYR A 283 3.34 3.21 24.73
N LYS A 284 2.23 2.99 25.46
CA LYS A 284 2.08 3.28 26.91
C LYS A 284 2.37 4.74 27.31
N ARG A 285 2.09 5.70 26.43
CA ARG A 285 2.25 7.15 26.68
C ARG A 285 0.93 7.93 26.71
N GLY A 286 -0.20 7.24 26.78
CA GLY A 286 -1.51 7.86 26.91
C GLY A 286 -2.58 6.87 27.36
N LEU A 287 -3.79 7.39 27.50
CA LEU A 287 -4.99 6.65 27.85
C LEU A 287 -5.86 6.45 26.60
N SER A 288 -6.94 5.68 26.73
CA SER A 288 -7.90 5.47 25.63
C SER A 288 -8.55 6.77 25.13
N GLU A 289 -8.70 7.78 25.99
CA GLU A 289 -9.21 9.12 25.63
C GLU A 289 -8.25 9.96 24.78
N ASP A 290 -6.96 9.59 24.74
CA ASP A 290 -5.96 10.29 23.96
C ASP A 290 -5.91 9.85 22.50
N GLN A 291 -6.52 8.71 22.15
CA GLN A 291 -6.59 8.20 20.78
C GLN A 291 -7.33 9.19 19.86
N LYS A 292 -6.75 9.45 18.69
CA LYS A 292 -7.22 10.46 17.71
C LYS A 292 -7.73 9.85 16.41
N ILE A 293 -7.27 8.66 16.03
CA ILE A 293 -7.70 7.98 14.81
C ILE A 293 -8.29 6.61 15.13
N PHE A 294 -9.21 6.14 14.30
CA PHE A 294 -10.05 4.97 14.57
C PHE A 294 -10.26 4.16 13.30
N GLY A 295 -9.38 3.20 13.04
CA GLY A 295 -9.43 2.33 11.87
C GLY A 295 -9.20 3.08 10.56
N GLN A 296 -8.23 3.99 10.52
CA GLN A 296 -7.80 4.64 9.27
C GLN A 296 -7.21 3.58 8.33
N HIS A 297 -7.77 3.46 7.13
CA HIS A 297 -7.33 2.52 6.11
C HIS A 297 -6.39 3.15 5.09
N ASP A 298 -6.03 4.42 5.31
CA ASP A 298 -5.27 5.21 4.35
C ASP A 298 -4.45 6.31 5.03
N VAL A 299 -3.35 6.71 4.39
CA VAL A 299 -2.48 7.82 4.81
C VAL A 299 -1.80 8.43 3.59
N HIS A 300 -1.74 9.76 3.55
CA HIS A 300 -1.08 10.49 2.46
C HIS A 300 -0.31 11.68 2.98
N TRP A 301 0.84 11.94 2.38
CA TRP A 301 1.51 13.22 2.47
C TRP A 301 0.71 14.26 1.69
N VAL A 302 0.37 15.36 2.36
CA VAL A 302 -0.16 16.53 1.67
C VAL A 302 1.00 17.17 0.93
N LYS A 303 0.94 17.18 -0.41
CA LYS A 303 1.96 17.86 -1.24
C LYS A 303 2.04 19.33 -0.83
N GLY A 304 3.27 19.87 -0.80
CA GLY A 304 3.48 21.30 -0.66
C GLY A 304 2.64 22.07 -1.69
N GLY A 305 1.87 23.05 -1.22
CA GLY A 305 1.05 23.93 -2.06
C GLY A 305 1.89 24.97 -2.78
#